data_AF-A0A962ZJA4-F1
#
_entry.id   AF-A0A962ZJA4-F1
#
_cell.length_a   1.000
_cell.length_b   1.000
_cell.length_c   1.000
_cell.angle_alpha   90.00
_cell.angle_beta   90.00
_cell.angle_gamma   90.00
#
_symmetry.space_group_name_H-M   'P 1'
#
loop_
_entity.id
_entity.type
_entity.pdbx_description
1 polymer ?
#
loop_
_entity_poly.entity_id
_entity_poly.type
_entity_poly.pdbx_seq_one_letter_code
_entity_poly.pdbx_strand_id
1 'polypeptide(L)'
;MFRADNIPPPPTSQELHIVFQQGQLVSDMRSPSACLIACTEVERGGWREVRRQFVGYWEERPCYAVEIDPGEQPDPMQYQRGNLYHILGRVDDQLFALAGRAQQLLDWERDHQFCGRCGAPMRADQQERAMRCDPCRSINYPRIAPCVIVLITRGEELLLARNANFPQPMYSTLAGFIEAGES
;
A
#
# COMPACT_ATOMS: atom_id res chain seq x y z
N MET A 1 5.52 16.23 -4.95
CA MET A 1 5.71 15.27 -6.07
C MET A 1 6.47 14.05 -5.58
N PHE A 2 6.00 12.85 -5.95
CA PHE A 2 6.60 11.56 -5.55
C PHE A 2 7.78 11.15 -6.46
N ARG A 3 8.86 10.64 -5.84
CA ARG A 3 10.01 10.02 -6.52
C ARG A 3 10.30 8.66 -5.89
N ALA A 4 10.13 7.58 -6.66
CA ALA A 4 10.43 6.23 -6.18
C ALA A 4 11.94 6.03 -6.00
N ASP A 5 12.31 5.34 -4.92
CA ASP A 5 13.70 4.94 -4.64
C ASP A 5 13.67 3.69 -3.74
N ASN A 6 14.74 2.90 -3.76
CA ASN A 6 14.90 1.70 -2.95
C ASN A 6 16.02 1.84 -1.91
N ILE A 7 16.85 2.87 -2.01
CA ILE A 7 17.96 3.11 -1.09
C ILE A 7 17.52 4.15 -0.05
N PRO A 8 17.28 3.76 1.21
CA PRO A 8 16.91 4.72 2.23
C PRO A 8 18.08 5.69 2.50
N PRO A 9 17.81 6.99 2.72
CA PRO A 9 18.83 7.90 3.21
C PRO A 9 19.19 7.58 4.67
N PRO A 10 20.26 8.19 5.21
CA PRO A 10 20.51 8.16 6.65
C PRO A 10 19.28 8.64 7.45
N PRO A 11 19.03 8.10 8.66
CA PRO A 11 17.89 8.48 9.48
C PRO A 11 17.77 9.99 9.68
N THR A 12 16.55 10.52 9.59
CA THR A 12 16.28 11.96 9.72
C THR A 12 14.93 12.22 10.39
N SER A 13 14.79 13.36 11.07
CA SER A 13 13.51 13.76 11.68
C SER A 13 12.48 14.23 10.65
N GLN A 14 12.88 14.41 9.39
CA GLN A 14 11.99 14.87 8.32
C GLN A 14 11.19 13.76 7.64
N GLU A 15 11.30 12.52 8.13
CA GLU A 15 10.61 11.36 7.57
C GLU A 15 9.09 11.51 7.59
N LEU A 16 8.48 10.97 6.55
CA LEU A 16 7.04 10.81 6.39
C LEU A 16 6.69 9.33 6.44
N HIS A 17 5.58 9.01 7.09
CA HIS A 17 5.13 7.64 7.28
C HIS A 17 3.72 7.48 6.75
N ILE A 18 3.50 6.44 5.96
CA ILE A 18 2.18 5.90 5.64
C ILE A 18 1.99 4.68 6.53
N VAL A 19 1.15 4.84 7.54
CA VAL A 19 1.03 3.88 8.64
C VAL A 19 -0.15 2.95 8.39
N PHE A 20 0.07 1.66 8.59
CA PHE A 20 -0.94 0.62 8.50
C PHE A 20 -0.99 -0.17 9.80
N GLN A 21 -2.17 -0.67 10.13
CA GLN A 21 -2.38 -1.62 11.22
C GLN A 21 -3.31 -2.73 10.72
N GLN A 22 -2.84 -3.98 10.76
CA GLN A 22 -3.60 -5.13 10.25
C GLN A 22 -4.12 -4.94 8.80
N GLY A 23 -3.30 -4.33 7.94
CA GLY A 23 -3.65 -4.04 6.54
C GLY A 23 -4.60 -2.85 6.35
N GLN A 24 -5.03 -2.17 7.42
CA GLN A 24 -5.84 -0.95 7.33
C GLN A 24 -4.94 0.28 7.44
N LEU A 25 -5.17 1.25 6.56
CA LEU A 25 -4.52 2.56 6.62
C LEU A 25 -4.95 3.30 7.89
N VAL A 26 -3.98 3.79 8.65
CA VAL A 26 -4.16 4.76 9.74
C VAL A 26 -4.00 6.15 9.14
N SER A 27 -5.03 6.99 9.28
CA SER A 27 -5.08 8.28 8.59
C SER A 27 -5.76 9.36 9.43
N ASP A 28 -5.29 10.60 9.36
CA ASP A 28 -5.92 11.76 10.00
C ASP A 28 -6.79 12.51 8.96
N MET A 29 -8.11 12.31 9.03
CA MET A 29 -9.05 12.92 8.07
C MET A 29 -9.15 14.44 8.17
N ARG A 30 -8.55 15.06 9.19
CA ARG A 30 -8.50 16.53 9.34
C ARG A 30 -7.28 17.12 8.64
N SER A 31 -6.30 16.30 8.29
CA SER A 31 -5.11 16.69 7.54
C SER A 31 -5.37 16.65 6.03
N PRO A 32 -4.93 17.66 5.26
CA PRO A 32 -5.05 17.63 3.79
C PRO A 32 -4.24 16.50 3.14
N SER A 33 -3.19 16.03 3.81
CA SER A 33 -2.37 14.91 3.33
C SER A 33 -2.80 13.55 3.91
N ALA A 34 -3.88 13.51 4.70
CA ALA A 34 -4.59 12.36 5.28
C ALA A 34 -3.76 11.15 5.77
N CYS A 35 -3.06 10.47 4.85
CA CYS A 35 -2.22 9.30 5.05
C CYS A 35 -0.74 9.58 5.33
N LEU A 36 -0.26 10.83 5.19
CA LEU A 36 1.13 11.19 5.53
C LEU A 36 1.22 11.67 6.98
N ILE A 37 1.91 10.90 7.82
CA ILE A 37 2.14 11.18 9.23
C ILE A 37 3.62 11.54 9.42
N ALA A 38 3.92 12.65 10.10
CA ALA A 38 5.31 13.04 10.33
C ALA A 38 5.98 12.11 11.35
N CYS A 39 7.30 11.91 11.24
CA CYS A 39 8.09 11.13 12.20
C CYS A 39 7.80 11.50 13.65
N THR A 40 7.77 12.80 13.95
CA THR A 40 7.48 13.31 15.29
C THR A 40 6.10 12.91 15.83
N GLU A 41 5.11 12.71 14.96
CA GLU A 41 3.76 12.28 15.37
C GLU A 41 3.74 10.78 15.67
N VAL A 42 4.42 9.97 14.86
CA VAL A 42 4.60 8.53 15.10
C VAL A 42 5.35 8.31 16.44
N GLU A 43 6.44 9.05 16.66
CA GLU A 43 7.21 9.00 17.91
C GLU A 43 6.37 9.41 19.12
N ARG A 44 5.52 10.44 18.99
CA ARG A 44 4.64 10.90 20.07
C ARG A 44 3.55 9.89 20.41
N GLY A 45 3.09 9.13 19.42
CA GLY A 45 2.17 8.00 19.61
C GLY A 45 2.82 6.81 20.30
N GLY A 46 4.16 6.72 20.27
CA GLY A 46 4.91 5.62 20.90
C GLY A 46 4.65 4.26 20.27
N TRP A 47 4.17 4.22 19.03
CA TRP A 47 3.74 2.98 18.38
C TRP A 47 4.92 2.09 18.04
N ARG A 48 4.82 0.80 18.39
CA ARG A 48 5.80 -0.20 18.00
C ARG A 48 5.63 -0.58 16.52
N GLU A 49 6.65 -0.30 15.72
CA GLU A 49 6.71 -0.76 14.33
C GLU A 49 7.03 -2.27 14.26
N VAL A 50 6.29 -3.02 13.44
CA VAL A 50 6.55 -4.45 13.18
C VAL A 50 7.11 -4.70 11.78
N ARG A 51 6.84 -3.81 10.82
CA ARG A 51 7.45 -3.79 9.49
C ARG A 51 7.67 -2.35 9.04
N ARG A 52 8.75 -2.13 8.30
CA ARG A 52 9.12 -0.81 7.77
C ARG A 52 9.75 -0.96 6.39
N GLN A 53 9.23 -0.24 5.42
CA GLN A 53 9.70 -0.25 4.03
C GLN A 53 9.91 1.17 3.54
N PHE A 54 11.11 1.48 3.05
CA PHE A 54 11.34 2.73 2.33
C PHE A 54 10.62 2.67 0.98
N VAL A 55 9.79 3.68 0.68
CA VAL A 55 8.99 3.73 -0.56
C VAL A 55 9.51 4.74 -1.57
N GLY A 56 10.34 5.68 -1.14
CA GLY A 56 10.91 6.75 -1.94
C GLY A 56 10.80 8.11 -1.24
N TYR A 57 10.72 9.18 -2.02
CA TYR A 57 10.63 10.54 -1.54
C TYR A 57 9.29 11.17 -1.90
N TRP A 58 8.68 11.86 -0.94
CA TRP A 58 7.54 12.75 -1.17
C TRP A 58 7.98 14.19 -0.91
N GLU A 59 8.02 15.01 -1.96
CA GLU A 59 8.50 16.40 -1.84
C GLU A 59 9.90 16.49 -1.22
N GLU A 60 10.82 15.66 -1.71
CA GLU A 60 12.20 15.51 -1.21
C GLU A 60 12.34 15.00 0.22
N ARG A 61 11.24 14.68 0.90
CA ARG A 61 11.26 14.07 2.22
C ARG A 61 11.19 12.55 2.10
N PRO A 62 12.05 11.79 2.80
CA PRO A 62 11.99 10.34 2.77
C PRO A 62 10.66 9.83 3.31
N CYS A 63 10.06 8.90 2.60
CA CYS A 63 8.77 8.32 2.93
C CYS A 63 8.90 6.81 3.16
N TYR A 64 8.27 6.34 4.22
CA TYR A 64 8.25 4.94 4.63
C TYR A 64 6.81 4.43 4.74
N ALA A 65 6.59 3.21 4.28
CA ALA A 65 5.43 2.41 4.66
C ALA A 65 5.75 1.71 5.98
N VAL A 66 4.87 1.83 6.97
CA VAL A 66 5.06 1.25 8.30
C VAL A 66 3.84 0.42 8.66
N GLU A 67 4.06 -0.78 9.17
CA GLU A 67 3.03 -1.53 9.87
C GLU A 67 3.30 -1.43 11.36
N ILE A 68 2.32 -0.96 12.14
CA ILE A 68 2.39 -0.91 13.61
C ILE A 68 1.79 -2.17 14.23
N ASP A 69 2.19 -2.46 15.46
CA ASP A 69 1.70 -3.62 16.18
C ASP A 69 0.16 -3.61 16.32
N PRO A 70 -0.52 -4.77 16.18
CA PRO A 70 -1.97 -4.86 16.33
C PRO A 70 -2.51 -4.44 17.70
N GLY A 71 -1.68 -4.51 18.75
CA GLY A 71 -2.02 -4.08 20.10
C GLY A 71 -1.95 -2.57 20.32
N GLU A 72 -1.36 -1.81 19.39
CA GLU A 72 -1.34 -0.35 19.44
C GLU A 72 -2.74 0.22 19.29
N GLN A 73 -3.01 1.33 19.98
CA GLN A 73 -4.27 2.03 19.88
C GLN A 73 -4.00 3.47 19.43
N PRO A 74 -3.98 3.74 18.12
CA PRO A 74 -3.96 5.11 17.61
C PRO A 74 -5.13 5.89 18.22
N ASP A 75 -4.88 7.14 18.63
CA ASP A 75 -5.91 8.00 19.21
C ASP A 75 -7.13 8.07 18.28
N PRO A 76 -8.30 7.53 18.66
CA PRO A 76 -9.46 7.47 17.79
C PRO A 76 -10.07 8.86 17.53
N MET A 77 -9.72 9.89 18.31
CA MET A 77 -10.12 11.28 18.04
C MET A 77 -9.28 11.94 16.95
N GLN A 78 -8.10 11.40 16.66
CA GLN A 78 -7.18 11.91 15.66
C GLN A 78 -7.12 11.03 14.42
N TYR A 79 -7.03 9.72 14.60
CA TYR A 79 -6.79 8.77 13.53
C TYR A 79 -8.00 7.88 13.28
N GLN A 80 -8.29 7.67 11.99
CA GLN A 80 -9.24 6.69 11.52
C GLN A 80 -8.50 5.54 10.84
N ARG A 81 -8.98 4.31 11.09
CA ARG A 81 -8.55 3.11 10.38
C ARG A 81 -9.53 2.79 9.26
N GLY A 82 -9.01 2.47 8.08
CA GLY A 82 -9.84 2.16 6.92
C GLY A 82 -9.05 1.56 5.75
N ASN A 83 -9.77 1.13 4.72
CA ASN A 83 -9.12 0.77 3.46
C ASN A 83 -8.77 2.05 2.66
N LEU A 84 -8.02 1.90 1.57
CA LEU A 84 -7.60 3.04 0.74
C LEU A 84 -8.78 3.83 0.12
N TYR A 85 -9.96 3.23 -0.07
CA TYR A 85 -11.12 3.97 -0.58
C TYR A 85 -11.53 5.12 0.33
N HIS A 86 -11.16 5.09 1.62
CA HIS A 86 -11.47 6.18 2.56
C HIS A 86 -10.78 7.50 2.19
N ILE A 87 -9.61 7.43 1.53
CA ILE A 87 -8.84 8.59 1.08
C ILE A 87 -9.02 8.90 -0.41
N LEU A 88 -9.71 8.03 -1.16
CA LEU A 88 -9.95 8.22 -2.60
C LEU A 88 -10.72 9.53 -2.85
N GLY A 89 -10.17 10.40 -3.70
CA GLY A 89 -10.73 11.71 -4.01
C GLY A 89 -10.59 12.76 -2.90
N ARG A 90 -10.03 12.40 -1.72
CA ARG A 90 -9.69 13.34 -0.65
C ARG A 90 -8.26 13.84 -0.74
N VAL A 91 -7.35 12.98 -1.21
CA VAL A 91 -5.96 13.32 -1.49
C VAL A 91 -5.74 13.42 -3.00
N ASP A 92 -4.63 14.03 -3.41
CA ASP A 92 -4.24 14.05 -4.81
C ASP A 92 -3.87 12.64 -5.34
N ASP A 93 -3.94 12.47 -6.66
CA ASP A 93 -3.73 11.18 -7.32
C ASP A 93 -2.33 10.59 -7.06
N GLN A 94 -1.29 11.43 -6.94
CA GLN A 94 0.06 10.94 -6.67
C GLN A 94 0.16 10.40 -5.25
N LEU A 95 -0.48 11.06 -4.28
CA LEU A 95 -0.49 10.60 -2.91
C LEU A 95 -1.34 9.34 -2.74
N PHE A 96 -2.49 9.26 -3.42
CA PHE A 96 -3.29 8.04 -3.46
C PHE A 96 -2.49 6.85 -4.03
N ALA A 97 -1.79 7.06 -5.15
CA ALA A 97 -0.92 6.05 -5.74
C ALA A 97 0.22 5.63 -4.81
N LEU A 98 0.80 6.59 -4.06
CA LEU A 98 1.84 6.30 -3.07
C LEU A 98 1.30 5.45 -1.90
N ALA A 99 0.11 5.76 -1.38
CA ALA A 99 -0.53 4.95 -0.35
C ALA A 99 -0.84 3.53 -0.85
N GLY A 100 -1.28 3.38 -2.11
CA GLY A 100 -1.46 2.09 -2.76
C GLY A 100 -0.16 1.29 -2.86
N ARG A 101 0.92 1.93 -3.30
CA ARG A 101 2.26 1.33 -3.34
C ARG A 101 2.71 0.89 -1.95
N ALA A 102 2.53 1.74 -0.93
CA ALA A 102 2.91 1.45 0.44
C ALA A 102 2.19 0.19 0.98
N GLN A 103 0.88 0.11 0.80
CA GLN A 103 0.10 -1.06 1.20
C GLN A 103 0.56 -2.33 0.47
N GLN A 104 0.72 -2.27 -0.85
CA GLN A 104 1.14 -3.40 -1.67
C GLN A 104 2.52 -3.94 -1.25
N LEU A 105 3.45 -3.06 -0.89
CA LEU A 105 4.79 -3.46 -0.46
C LEU A 105 4.79 -4.12 0.93
N LEU A 106 4.01 -3.60 1.88
CA LEU A 106 3.86 -4.23 3.19
C LEU A 106 3.15 -5.58 3.09
N ASP A 107 2.08 -5.66 2.30
CA ASP A 107 1.35 -6.90 2.05
C ASP A 107 2.26 -7.95 1.39
N TRP A 108 3.04 -7.54 0.39
CA TRP A 108 4.01 -8.41 -0.26
C TRP A 108 5.06 -8.94 0.72
N GLU A 109 5.68 -8.09 1.53
CA GLU A 109 6.69 -8.52 2.51
C GLU A 109 6.08 -9.49 3.54
N ARG A 110 4.87 -9.19 4.05
CA ARG A 110 4.14 -10.05 4.98
C ARG A 110 3.84 -11.42 4.38
N ASP A 111 3.42 -11.47 3.13
CA ASP A 111 2.99 -12.71 2.48
C ASP A 111 4.17 -13.56 1.97
N HIS A 112 5.40 -13.03 1.99
CA HIS A 112 6.63 -13.71 1.53
C HIS A 112 7.68 -13.87 2.64
N GLN A 113 7.25 -14.03 3.90
CA GLN A 113 8.15 -14.35 5.01
C GLN A 113 8.76 -15.76 4.91
N PHE A 114 8.09 -16.67 4.19
CA PHE A 114 8.54 -18.04 3.95
C PHE A 114 8.50 -18.37 2.46
N CYS A 115 9.44 -19.21 2.03
CA CYS A 115 9.60 -19.58 0.63
C CYS A 115 8.48 -20.52 0.19
N GLY A 116 7.64 -20.09 -0.75
CA GLY A 116 6.59 -20.93 -1.33
C GLY A 116 7.09 -22.21 -2.04
N ARG A 117 8.40 -22.32 -2.33
CA ARG A 117 9.00 -23.51 -2.95
C ARG A 117 9.49 -24.55 -1.93
N CYS A 118 10.05 -24.12 -0.80
CA CYS A 118 10.72 -25.04 0.14
C CYS A 118 10.38 -24.83 1.62
N GLY A 119 9.55 -23.84 1.95
CA GLY A 119 9.13 -23.53 3.32
C GLY A 119 10.15 -22.80 4.19
N ALA A 120 11.40 -22.65 3.75
CA ALA A 120 12.43 -21.95 4.51
C ALA A 120 12.12 -20.44 4.68
N PRO A 121 12.54 -19.78 5.78
CA PRO A 121 12.42 -18.33 5.93
C PRO A 121 13.09 -17.57 4.77
N MET A 122 12.45 -16.51 4.29
CA MET A 122 13.02 -15.61 3.29
C MET A 122 13.63 -14.37 3.96
N ARG A 123 14.53 -13.71 3.24
CA ARG A 123 15.17 -12.44 3.65
C ARG A 123 15.00 -11.40 2.57
N ALA A 124 14.84 -10.14 2.96
CA ALA A 124 14.88 -9.03 2.01
C ALA A 124 16.25 -8.96 1.33
N ASP A 125 16.24 -8.72 0.02
CA ASP A 125 17.45 -8.49 -0.75
C ASP A 125 18.05 -7.11 -0.46
N GLN A 126 19.37 -6.99 -0.60
CA GLN A 126 20.10 -5.74 -0.34
C GLN A 126 20.17 -4.81 -1.54
N GLN A 127 19.94 -5.31 -2.76
CA GLN A 127 20.12 -4.54 -4.00
C GLN A 127 18.78 -4.26 -4.69
N GLU A 128 17.90 -5.26 -4.69
CA GLU A 128 16.60 -5.22 -5.34
C GLU A 128 15.49 -5.21 -4.31
N ARG A 129 14.31 -4.73 -4.72
CA ARG A 129 13.09 -4.93 -3.95
C ARG A 129 12.59 -6.35 -4.15
N ALA A 130 13.22 -7.29 -3.45
CA ALA A 130 12.97 -8.72 -3.58
C ALA A 130 13.11 -9.45 -2.24
N MET A 131 12.44 -10.60 -2.12
CA MET A 131 12.68 -11.56 -1.05
C MET A 131 13.50 -12.72 -1.63
N ARG A 132 14.59 -13.11 -0.98
CA ARG A 132 15.45 -14.24 -1.38
C ARG A 132 15.39 -15.36 -0.36
N CYS A 133 15.47 -16.58 -0.88
CA CYS A 133 15.55 -17.81 -0.09
C CYS A 133 16.95 -18.41 -0.21
N ASP A 134 17.75 -18.39 0.85
CA ASP A 134 19.13 -18.91 0.81
C ASP A 134 19.21 -20.41 0.41
N PRO A 135 18.36 -21.31 0.95
CA PRO A 135 18.48 -22.74 0.64
C PRO A 135 18.25 -23.12 -0.83
N CYS A 136 17.20 -22.60 -1.46
CA CYS A 136 16.80 -23.00 -2.81
C CYS A 136 17.07 -21.92 -3.88
N ARG A 137 17.57 -20.75 -3.46
CA ARG A 137 17.89 -19.59 -4.30
C ARG A 137 16.70 -18.98 -5.06
N SER A 138 15.47 -19.33 -4.68
CA SER A 138 14.27 -18.69 -5.20
C SER A 138 14.23 -17.21 -4.80
N ILE A 139 13.79 -16.38 -5.73
CA ILE A 139 13.62 -14.94 -5.58
C ILE A 139 12.15 -14.62 -5.84
N ASN A 140 11.58 -13.74 -5.03
CA ASN A 140 10.23 -13.24 -5.22
C ASN A 140 10.25 -11.72 -5.28
N TYR A 141 9.51 -11.14 -6.21
CA TYR A 141 9.38 -9.69 -6.39
C TYR A 141 7.94 -9.25 -6.08
N PRO A 142 7.70 -7.98 -5.71
CA PRO A 142 6.35 -7.44 -5.57
C PRO A 142 5.49 -7.75 -6.79
N ARG A 143 4.31 -8.33 -6.53
CA ARG A 143 3.42 -8.83 -7.60
C ARG A 143 2.49 -7.73 -8.08
N ILE A 144 2.44 -7.54 -9.40
CA ILE A 144 1.39 -6.76 -10.06
C ILE A 144 0.48 -7.76 -10.79
N ALA A 145 -0.83 -7.67 -10.54
CA ALA A 145 -1.83 -8.48 -11.23
C ALA A 145 -2.48 -7.61 -12.32
N PRO A 146 -2.21 -7.86 -13.62
CA PRO A 146 -2.80 -7.09 -14.70
C PRO A 146 -4.33 -7.24 -14.70
N CYS A 147 -5.04 -6.15 -14.89
CA CYS A 147 -6.49 -6.14 -14.97
C CYS A 147 -6.97 -5.17 -16.05
N VAL A 148 -8.15 -5.47 -16.59
CA VAL A 148 -8.86 -4.59 -17.52
C VAL A 148 -10.08 -4.00 -16.85
N ILE A 149 -10.45 -2.79 -17.29
CA ILE A 149 -11.72 -2.16 -16.99
C ILE A 149 -12.28 -1.60 -18.31
N VAL A 150 -13.51 -1.96 -18.66
CA VAL A 150 -14.05 -1.70 -20.00
C VAL A 150 -15.45 -1.11 -19.94
N LEU A 151 -15.65 -0.03 -20.70
CA LEU A 151 -16.96 0.56 -20.94
C LEU A 151 -17.52 0.02 -22.25
N ILE A 152 -18.58 -0.77 -22.18
CA ILE A 152 -19.26 -1.31 -23.36
C ILE A 152 -20.37 -0.34 -23.77
N THR A 153 -20.38 0.06 -25.04
CA THR A 153 -21.33 1.03 -25.60
C THR A 153 -22.17 0.41 -26.72
N ARG A 154 -23.41 0.89 -26.86
CA ARG A 154 -24.32 0.57 -27.98
C ARG A 154 -25.05 1.84 -28.39
N GLY A 155 -24.50 2.57 -29.38
CA GLY A 155 -25.02 3.89 -29.74
C GLY A 155 -24.87 4.86 -28.56
N GLU A 156 -26.00 5.36 -28.06
CA GLU A 156 -26.06 6.24 -26.88
C GLU A 156 -26.19 5.47 -25.54
N GLU A 157 -26.28 4.14 -25.57
CA GLU A 157 -26.43 3.31 -24.38
C GLU A 157 -25.09 2.81 -23.83
N LEU A 158 -25.00 2.69 -22.50
CA LEU A 158 -23.84 2.18 -21.78
C LEU A 158 -24.24 0.93 -20.98
N LEU A 159 -23.44 -0.13 -21.04
CA LEU A 159 -23.62 -1.29 -20.17
C LEU A 159 -22.90 -1.06 -18.84
N LEU A 160 -23.68 -1.02 -17.76
CA LEU A 160 -23.18 -1.05 -16.40
C LEU A 160 -23.71 -2.29 -15.68
N ALA A 161 -22.87 -2.89 -14.84
CA ALA A 161 -23.25 -4.00 -13.99
C ALA A 161 -23.05 -3.63 -12.52
N ARG A 162 -23.66 -4.42 -11.63
CA ARG A 162 -23.51 -4.26 -10.20
C ARG A 162 -22.89 -5.52 -9.60
N ASN A 163 -21.78 -5.34 -8.88
CA ASN A 163 -21.24 -6.37 -8.03
C ASN A 163 -22.13 -6.54 -6.78
N ALA A 164 -22.35 -7.78 -6.32
CA ALA A 164 -23.18 -8.08 -5.16
C ALA A 164 -22.72 -7.34 -3.88
N ASN A 165 -21.42 -7.07 -3.77
CA ASN A 165 -20.81 -6.39 -2.62
C ASN A 165 -20.89 -4.85 -2.69
N PHE A 166 -21.36 -4.27 -3.80
CA PHE A 166 -21.42 -2.81 -3.92
C PHE A 166 -22.61 -2.21 -3.15
N PRO A 167 -22.41 -1.04 -2.49
CA PRO A 167 -23.49 -0.28 -1.89
C PRO A 167 -24.58 0.04 -2.93
N GLN A 168 -25.85 -0.03 -2.55
CA GLN A 168 -26.93 0.37 -3.45
C GLN A 168 -27.09 1.90 -3.45
N PRO A 169 -27.37 2.54 -4.60
CA PRO A 169 -27.56 1.98 -5.95
C PRO A 169 -26.32 2.16 -6.87
N MET A 170 -25.17 1.60 -6.52
CA MET A 170 -23.94 1.73 -7.31
C MET A 170 -23.88 0.72 -8.47
N TYR A 171 -23.60 1.24 -9.67
CA TYR A 171 -23.29 0.47 -10.88
C TYR A 171 -21.92 0.91 -11.42
N SER A 172 -21.20 0.02 -12.09
CA SER A 172 -19.88 0.29 -12.66
C SER A 172 -19.70 -0.41 -14.00
N THR A 173 -18.64 -0.02 -14.71
CA THR A 173 -18.11 -0.77 -15.86
C THR A 173 -17.66 -2.18 -15.47
N LEU A 174 -17.49 -3.05 -16.46
CA LEU A 174 -17.00 -4.41 -16.25
C LEU A 174 -15.48 -4.39 -16.07
N ALA A 175 -14.98 -5.23 -15.16
CA ALA A 175 -13.55 -5.39 -14.91
C ALA A 175 -13.20 -6.86 -14.63
N GLY A 176 -11.96 -7.24 -14.92
CA GLY A 176 -11.45 -8.59 -14.73
C GLY A 176 -9.93 -8.64 -14.74
N PHE A 177 -9.35 -9.68 -14.13
CA PHE A 177 -7.93 -9.97 -14.27
C PHE A 177 -7.63 -10.55 -15.65
N ILE A 178 -6.45 -10.25 -16.16
CA ILE A 178 -5.92 -10.87 -17.39
C ILE A 178 -5.31 -12.23 -17.00
N GLU A 179 -5.68 -13.29 -17.72
CA GLU A 179 -5.10 -14.62 -17.54
C GLU A 179 -3.78 -14.79 -18.29
N ALA A 180 -3.02 -15.81 -17.91
CA ALA A 180 -1.72 -16.07 -18.52
C ALA A 180 -1.86 -16.39 -20.02
N GLY A 181 -1.25 -15.55 -20.86
CA GLY A 181 -1.29 -15.69 -22.31
C GLY A 181 -2.44 -14.94 -23.00
N GLU A 182 -3.28 -14.24 -22.24
CA GLU A 182 -4.24 -13.28 -22.79
C GLU A 182 -3.56 -11.96 -23.19
N SER A 183 -4.23 -11.20 -24.07
CA SER A 183 -3.77 -9.92 -24.62
C SER A 183 -4.80 -8.82 -24.46
#